data_AF-A0AAN6HGN0-F1
#
_entry.id   AF-A0AAN6HGN0-F1
#
_cell.length_a   1.000
_cell.length_b   1.000
_cell.length_c   1.000
_cell.angle_alpha   90.00
_cell.angle_beta   90.00
_cell.angle_gamma   90.00
#
_symmetry.space_group_name_H-M   'P 1'
#
loop_
_entity.id
_entity.type
_entity.pdbx_description
1 polymer ?
#
loop_
_entity_poly.entity_id
_entity_poly.type
_entity_poly.pdbx_seq_one_letter_code
_entity_poly.pdbx_strand_id
1 'polypeptide(L)'
;MAYLFWDDVGMRSLIQEFENDFLDTYDSILTPVERSDVFRILVCKQFGGIYGDLDTELIRHPASWIGPSDITTWTDGETGSDYGYHNDSAMLDDETRVVNLLWGLEADNDPNSDAYWRQSYTYPQQLSQWAFAAAPNHPIVTRYMDNLRNYTKDNETAALNSDPLKRTGPAAVTLATKSWLEDHLGFRWTSLTGVKDGGRPKLVNDILILPITAFQSRGKIVPSWRRIVETF
;
A
#
# COMPACT_ATOMS: atom_id res chain seq x y z
N MET A 1 14.82 -13.06 19.96
CA MET A 1 14.14 -11.93 19.30
C MET A 1 14.97 -10.69 19.57
N ALA A 2 15.38 -9.95 18.54
CA ALA A 2 15.99 -8.64 18.71
C ALA A 2 14.92 -7.58 18.50
N TYR A 3 14.86 -6.58 19.38
CA TYR A 3 14.02 -5.41 19.22
C TYR A 3 14.92 -4.25 18.81
N LEU A 4 14.63 -3.65 17.66
CA LEU A 4 15.30 -2.45 17.19
C LEU A 4 14.36 -1.28 17.42
N PHE A 5 14.74 -0.37 18.30
CA PHE A 5 14.03 0.89 18.50
C PHE A 5 14.65 1.94 17.58
N TRP A 6 13.80 2.60 16.80
CA TRP A 6 14.18 3.66 15.88
C TRP A 6 13.70 4.98 16.46
N ASP A 7 14.64 5.82 16.86
CA ASP A 7 14.39 7.22 17.17
C ASP A 7 14.69 8.10 15.95
N ASP A 8 14.53 9.42 16.08
CA ASP A 8 14.78 10.36 14.99
C ASP A 8 16.20 10.24 14.43
N VAL A 9 17.19 9.93 15.28
CA VAL A 9 18.59 9.74 14.87
C VAL A 9 18.75 8.45 14.06
N GLY A 10 18.14 7.35 14.52
CA GLY A 10 18.12 6.07 13.80
C GLY A 10 17.41 6.18 12.46
N MET A 11 16.23 6.81 12.43
CA MET A 11 15.48 7.03 11.18
C MET A 11 16.32 7.84 10.19
N ARG A 12 16.89 8.96 10.63
CA ARG A 12 17.77 9.80 9.79
C ARG A 12 19.01 9.04 9.31
N SER A 13 19.60 8.19 10.17
CA SER A 13 20.76 7.37 9.80
C SER A 13 20.43 6.36 8.70
N LEU A 14 19.22 5.79 8.70
CA LEU A 14 18.74 4.92 7.62
C LEU A 14 18.64 5.70 6.29
N ILE A 15 18.11 6.92 6.32
CA ILE A 15 18.06 7.79 5.12
C ILE A 15 19.47 8.10 4.63
N GLN A 16 20.37 8.49 5.54
CA GLN A 16 21.75 8.81 5.20
C GLN A 16 22.50 7.63 4.58
N GLU A 17 22.24 6.40 5.04
CA GLU A 17 22.90 5.20 4.52
C GLU A 17 22.36 4.78 3.14
N PHE A 18 21.03 4.76 2.96
CA PHE A 18 20.41 4.14 1.78
C PHE A 18 19.84 5.12 0.75
N GLU A 19 19.57 6.36 1.13
CA GLU A 19 18.95 7.41 0.31
C GLU A 19 19.66 8.76 0.55
N ASN A 20 21.00 8.76 0.59
CA ASN A 20 21.81 9.93 0.96
C ASN A 20 21.51 11.17 0.10
N ASP A 21 21.18 10.98 -1.17
CA ASP A 21 20.79 12.05 -2.10
C ASP A 21 19.48 12.74 -1.71
N PHE A 22 18.65 12.08 -0.89
CA PHE A 22 17.39 12.59 -0.36
C PHE A 22 17.51 13.21 1.04
N LEU A 23 18.67 13.06 1.71
CA LEU A 23 18.85 13.45 3.11
C LEU A 23 18.53 14.93 3.37
N ASP A 24 18.99 15.83 2.50
CA ASP A 24 18.72 17.27 2.63
C ASP A 24 17.21 17.58 2.55
N THR A 25 16.49 16.89 1.67
CA THR A 25 15.03 17.03 1.56
C THR A 25 14.34 16.50 2.81
N TYR A 26 14.77 15.35 3.30
CA TYR A 26 14.25 14.74 4.52
C TYR A 26 14.42 15.67 5.74
N ASP A 27 15.58 16.32 5.86
CA ASP A 27 15.90 17.23 6.96
C ASP A 27 15.23 18.60 6.85
N SER A 28 15.05 19.14 5.64
CA SER A 28 14.60 20.53 5.46
C SER A 28 13.13 20.69 5.05
N ILE A 29 12.53 19.69 4.38
CA ILE A 29 11.16 19.80 3.84
C ILE A 29 10.15 19.00 4.66
N LEU A 30 10.52 17.80 5.10
CA LEU A 30 9.57 16.89 5.74
C LEU A 30 9.31 17.24 7.20
N THR A 31 8.04 17.32 7.57
CA THR A 31 7.60 17.38 8.97
C THR A 31 7.85 16.05 9.69
N PRO A 32 7.82 16.00 11.04
CA PRO A 32 8.04 14.74 11.78
C PRO A 32 7.10 13.59 11.37
N VAL A 33 5.84 13.90 11.03
CA VAL A 33 4.87 12.90 10.56
C VAL A 33 5.26 12.37 9.19
N GLU A 34 5.61 13.25 8.26
CA GLU A 34 6.05 12.86 6.91
C GLU A 34 7.36 12.07 6.94
N ARG A 35 8.26 12.38 7.86
CA ARG A 35 9.49 11.60 8.10
C ARG A 35 9.16 10.16 8.52
N SER A 36 8.17 9.97 9.40
CA SER A 36 7.69 8.65 9.80
C SER A 36 7.04 7.90 8.63
N ASP A 37 6.27 8.61 7.80
CA ASP A 37 5.67 8.07 6.57
C ASP A 37 6.72 7.60 5.55
N VAL A 38 7.80 8.36 5.36
CA VAL A 38 8.91 7.92 4.49
C VAL A 38 9.68 6.77 5.13
N PHE A 39 9.95 6.85 6.43
CA PHE A 39 10.72 5.85 7.15
C PHE A 39 10.06 4.46 7.11
N ARG A 40 8.74 4.36 7.38
CA ARG A 40 8.03 3.07 7.34
C ARG A 40 8.13 2.38 5.98
N ILE A 41 8.13 3.16 4.91
CA ILE A 41 8.24 2.66 3.54
C ILE A 41 9.68 2.19 3.27
N LEU A 42 10.68 2.98 3.67
CA LEU A 42 12.09 2.69 3.42
C LEU A 42 12.64 1.54 4.28
N VAL A 43 12.19 1.40 5.52
CA VAL A 43 12.62 0.26 6.35
C VAL A 43 12.16 -1.06 5.73
N CYS A 44 10.93 -1.12 5.20
CA CYS A 44 10.43 -2.26 4.44
C CYS A 44 11.10 -2.40 3.07
N LYS A 45 11.46 -1.30 2.38
CA LYS A 45 12.29 -1.36 1.17
C LYS A 45 13.61 -2.06 1.44
N GLN A 46 14.27 -1.73 2.55
CA GLN A 46 15.62 -2.21 2.80
C GLN A 46 15.65 -3.63 3.36
N PHE A 47 14.74 -3.93 4.29
CA PHE A 47 14.78 -5.18 5.05
C PHE A 47 13.63 -6.13 4.74
N GLY A 48 12.62 -5.67 3.98
CA GLY A 48 11.36 -6.38 3.81
C GLY A 48 10.55 -6.45 5.11
N GLY A 49 9.55 -7.33 5.11
CA GLY A 49 8.75 -7.65 6.28
C GLY A 49 7.40 -6.95 6.28
N ILE A 50 6.85 -6.76 7.49
CA ILE A 50 5.51 -6.23 7.73
C ILE A 50 5.66 -4.97 8.56
N TYR A 51 4.99 -3.91 8.13
CA TYR A 51 4.81 -2.71 8.92
C TYR A 51 3.40 -2.66 9.50
N GLY A 52 3.28 -2.10 10.70
CA GLY A 52 2.02 -1.74 11.35
C GLY A 52 2.24 -0.57 12.29
N ASP A 53 1.32 0.39 12.34
CA ASP A 53 1.36 1.49 13.30
C ASP A 53 1.30 0.93 14.74
N LEU A 54 1.89 1.67 15.70
CA LEU A 54 1.99 1.23 17.09
C LEU A 54 0.62 1.05 17.77
N ASP A 55 -0.40 1.77 17.30
CA ASP A 55 -1.78 1.70 17.76
C ASP A 55 -2.64 0.71 16.95
N THR A 56 -2.02 -0.12 16.11
CA THR A 56 -2.70 -1.23 15.43
C THR A 56 -2.80 -2.46 16.32
N GLU A 57 -3.91 -3.17 16.19
CA GLU A 57 -4.10 -4.47 16.83
C GLU A 57 -4.05 -5.57 15.77
N LEU A 58 -3.20 -6.56 16.00
CA LEU A 58 -3.10 -7.74 15.15
C LEU A 58 -4.24 -8.72 15.47
N ILE A 59 -5.33 -8.64 14.72
CA ILE A 59 -6.51 -9.51 14.90
C ILE A 59 -6.24 -10.93 14.33
N ARG A 60 -5.40 -11.04 13.30
CA ARG A 60 -5.05 -12.30 12.63
C ARG A 60 -3.55 -12.43 12.46
N HIS A 61 -2.99 -13.61 12.72
CA HIS A 61 -1.56 -13.88 12.56
C HIS A 61 -1.11 -13.69 11.09
N PRO A 62 0.04 -13.05 10.80
CA PRO A 62 0.47 -12.78 9.42
C PRO A 62 0.59 -13.99 8.51
N ALA A 63 0.98 -15.15 9.08
CA ALA A 63 1.06 -16.41 8.33
C ALA A 63 -0.29 -16.89 7.78
N SER A 64 -1.43 -16.30 8.19
CA SER A 64 -2.76 -16.62 7.65
C SER A 64 -3.42 -15.43 6.94
N TRP A 65 -2.65 -14.40 6.60
CA TRP A 65 -3.16 -13.26 5.82
C TRP A 65 -3.42 -13.59 4.35
N ILE A 66 -2.71 -14.59 3.80
CA ILE A 66 -2.82 -14.98 2.40
C ILE A 66 -3.25 -16.45 2.36
N GLY A 67 -4.45 -16.71 1.85
CA GLY A 67 -4.94 -18.05 1.55
C GLY A 67 -4.93 -18.37 0.06
N PRO A 68 -5.09 -19.65 -0.33
CA PRO A 68 -5.13 -20.05 -1.73
C PRO A 68 -6.21 -19.33 -2.56
N SER A 69 -7.35 -18.99 -1.95
CA SER A 69 -8.44 -18.24 -2.61
C SER A 69 -8.05 -16.81 -2.98
N ASP A 70 -7.16 -16.19 -2.21
CA ASP A 70 -6.84 -14.76 -2.31
C ASP A 70 -5.95 -14.44 -3.51
N ILE A 71 -5.24 -15.45 -4.02
CA ILE A 71 -4.36 -15.36 -5.18
C ILE A 71 -5.00 -15.91 -6.45
N THR A 72 -6.24 -16.42 -6.40
CA THR A 72 -6.90 -17.01 -7.58
C THR A 72 -7.13 -16.02 -8.71
N THR A 73 -7.27 -16.54 -9.92
CA THR A 73 -7.54 -15.73 -11.12
C THR A 73 -8.82 -14.90 -10.96
N TRP A 74 -8.78 -13.69 -11.51
CA TRP A 74 -9.89 -12.76 -11.57
C TRP A 74 -9.86 -11.95 -12.86
N THR A 75 -11.04 -11.58 -13.34
CA THR A 75 -11.20 -10.87 -14.60
C THR A 75 -11.66 -9.44 -14.33
N ASP A 76 -11.01 -8.48 -14.97
CA ASP A 76 -11.54 -7.12 -15.06
C ASP A 76 -12.80 -7.13 -15.94
N GLY A 77 -13.95 -6.86 -15.33
CA GLY A 77 -15.24 -6.90 -16.02
C GLY A 77 -15.43 -5.86 -17.12
N GLU A 78 -14.57 -4.84 -17.21
CA GLU A 78 -14.64 -3.82 -18.28
C GLU A 78 -13.70 -4.16 -19.45
N THR A 79 -12.46 -4.55 -19.16
CA THR A 79 -11.45 -4.82 -20.21
C THR A 79 -11.41 -6.28 -20.64
N GLY A 80 -11.95 -7.20 -19.83
CA GLY A 80 -11.85 -8.65 -20.02
C GLY A 80 -10.47 -9.23 -19.71
N SER A 81 -9.56 -8.44 -19.14
CA SER A 81 -8.20 -8.88 -18.81
C SER A 81 -8.21 -9.77 -17.56
N ASP A 82 -7.50 -10.89 -17.61
CA ASP A 82 -7.32 -11.80 -16.47
C ASP A 82 -6.04 -11.47 -15.69
N TYR A 83 -6.14 -11.58 -14.37
CA TYR A 83 -5.05 -11.38 -13.41
C TYR A 83 -5.10 -12.45 -12.33
N GLY A 84 -4.04 -12.55 -11.52
CA GLY A 84 -3.92 -13.51 -10.42
C GLY A 84 -2.90 -14.61 -10.72
N TYR A 85 -2.81 -15.57 -9.80
CA TYR A 85 -1.86 -16.67 -9.91
C TYR A 85 -2.43 -17.76 -10.82
N HIS A 86 -1.81 -17.92 -11.98
CA HIS A 86 -2.10 -19.02 -12.88
C HIS A 86 -1.24 -20.22 -12.47
N ASN A 87 -1.87 -21.20 -11.79
CA ASN A 87 -1.20 -22.45 -11.48
C ASN A 87 -1.53 -23.49 -12.56
N ASP A 88 -0.61 -23.72 -13.48
CA ASP A 88 -0.69 -24.85 -14.41
C ASP A 88 -0.34 -26.19 -13.72
N SER A 89 0.19 -26.13 -12.50
CA SER A 89 0.52 -27.29 -11.67
C SER A 89 -0.53 -27.49 -10.58
N ALA A 90 -0.87 -28.72 -10.21
CA ALA A 90 -1.95 -28.99 -9.26
C ALA A 90 -1.62 -28.66 -7.78
N MET A 91 -0.43 -28.12 -7.49
CA MET A 91 0.07 -27.87 -6.14
C MET A 91 0.67 -26.47 -6.05
N LEU A 92 0.28 -25.70 -5.04
CA LEU A 92 1.10 -24.58 -4.56
C LEU A 92 2.26 -25.24 -3.80
N ASP A 93 3.48 -25.19 -4.32
CA ASP A 93 4.61 -25.46 -3.44
C ASP A 93 4.71 -24.30 -2.44
N ASP A 94 5.07 -24.61 -1.20
CA ASP A 94 5.17 -23.63 -0.11
C ASP A 94 6.41 -22.72 -0.29
N GLU A 95 7.19 -22.94 -1.35
CA GLU A 95 8.46 -22.25 -1.65
C GLU A 95 8.30 -21.14 -2.71
N THR A 96 7.28 -21.21 -3.58
CA THR A 96 7.06 -20.22 -4.62
C THR A 96 6.41 -18.99 -4.02
N ARG A 97 7.23 -17.96 -3.82
CA ARG A 97 6.77 -16.66 -3.37
C ARG A 97 5.96 -15.96 -4.46
N VAL A 98 4.63 -16.06 -4.36
CA VAL A 98 3.68 -15.42 -5.28
C VAL A 98 3.49 -13.94 -4.98
N VAL A 99 3.62 -13.54 -3.71
CA VAL A 99 3.36 -12.16 -3.26
C VAL A 99 4.64 -11.51 -2.72
N ASN A 100 5.05 -10.41 -3.35
CA ASN A 100 6.18 -9.57 -2.95
C ASN A 100 5.77 -8.20 -2.44
N LEU A 101 4.51 -7.78 -2.63
CA LEU A 101 3.97 -6.57 -2.05
C LEU A 101 2.51 -6.80 -1.67
N LEU A 102 2.14 -6.41 -0.45
CA LEU A 102 0.79 -6.54 0.06
C LEU A 102 0.33 -5.18 0.58
N TRP A 103 -0.77 -4.70 0.01
CA TRP A 103 -1.49 -3.53 0.48
C TRP A 103 -2.91 -3.92 0.89
N GLY A 104 -3.54 -3.09 1.72
CA GLY A 104 -4.98 -3.10 1.89
C GLY A 104 -5.58 -1.77 1.45
N LEU A 105 -6.81 -1.81 0.96
CA LEU A 105 -7.56 -0.57 0.71
C LEU A 105 -7.93 0.10 2.03
N GLU A 106 -7.81 1.42 2.11
CA GLU A 106 -8.45 2.22 3.15
C GLU A 106 -9.70 2.96 2.64
N ALA A 107 -9.81 3.09 1.32
CA ALA A 107 -10.95 3.66 0.64
C ALA A 107 -11.31 2.77 -0.55
N ASP A 108 -12.59 2.45 -0.68
CA ASP A 108 -13.14 1.76 -1.84
C ASP A 108 -14.53 2.32 -2.16
N ASN A 109 -14.53 3.33 -3.03
CA ASN A 109 -15.74 4.04 -3.45
C ASN A 109 -16.09 3.69 -4.89
N ASP A 110 -17.32 3.95 -5.33
CA ASP A 110 -17.68 3.82 -6.75
C ASP A 110 -16.69 4.64 -7.61
N PRO A 111 -15.92 4.02 -8.52
CA PRO A 111 -14.97 4.73 -9.36
C PRO A 111 -15.59 5.80 -10.25
N ASN A 112 -16.89 5.73 -10.51
CA ASN A 112 -17.63 6.70 -11.32
C ASN A 112 -18.25 7.84 -10.48
N SER A 113 -17.96 7.87 -9.18
CA SER A 113 -18.49 8.86 -8.24
C SER A 113 -17.39 9.74 -7.67
N ASP A 114 -17.76 10.95 -7.26
CA ASP A 114 -16.90 11.86 -6.51
C ASP A 114 -17.00 11.65 -4.98
N ALA A 115 -17.81 10.70 -4.50
CA ALA A 115 -18.12 10.56 -3.06
C ALA A 115 -16.90 10.40 -2.13
N TYR A 116 -15.75 9.97 -2.65
CA TYR A 116 -14.50 9.80 -1.90
C TYR A 116 -13.97 11.13 -1.34
N TRP A 117 -14.16 12.27 -2.02
CA TRP A 117 -13.64 13.56 -1.53
C TRP A 117 -14.35 14.01 -0.26
N ARG A 118 -15.65 13.69 -0.11
CA ARG A 118 -16.43 14.01 1.10
C ARG A 118 -15.97 13.21 2.32
N GLN A 119 -15.22 12.13 2.09
CA GLN A 119 -14.61 11.29 3.12
C GLN A 119 -13.12 11.60 3.33
N SER A 120 -12.63 12.71 2.76
CA SER A 120 -11.25 13.17 2.85
C SER A 120 -10.22 12.24 2.19
N TYR A 121 -10.63 11.42 1.22
CA TYR A 121 -9.72 10.61 0.42
C TYR A 121 -9.29 11.34 -0.85
N THR A 122 -8.10 10.99 -1.37
CA THR A 122 -7.57 11.53 -2.63
C THR A 122 -7.98 10.68 -3.83
N TYR A 123 -8.10 9.36 -3.65
CA TYR A 123 -8.50 8.41 -4.69
C TYR A 123 -9.77 7.64 -4.31
N PRO A 124 -10.64 7.24 -5.26
CA PRO A 124 -11.76 6.35 -4.99
C PRO A 124 -11.32 5.01 -4.38
N GLN A 125 -10.29 4.41 -4.97
CA GLN A 125 -9.52 3.28 -4.44
C GLN A 125 -8.20 3.83 -3.91
N GLN A 126 -8.04 3.88 -2.59
CA GLN A 126 -6.84 4.37 -1.92
C GLN A 126 -6.27 3.28 -1.02
N LEU A 127 -4.96 3.10 -1.07
CA LEU A 127 -4.21 2.15 -0.26
C LEU A 127 -3.96 2.71 1.13
N SER A 128 -4.01 1.85 2.14
CA SER A 128 -3.52 2.15 3.48
C SER A 128 -1.99 2.13 3.53
N GLN A 129 -1.40 2.98 4.38
CA GLN A 129 0.02 2.91 4.75
C GLN A 129 0.25 2.60 6.26
N TRP A 130 -0.81 2.47 7.06
CA TRP A 130 -0.69 2.14 8.49
C TRP A 130 -0.44 0.65 8.72
N ALA A 131 -0.64 -0.19 7.71
CA ALA A 131 -0.22 -1.59 7.71
C ALA A 131 -0.01 -2.08 6.26
N PHE A 132 1.11 -2.74 6.01
CA PHE A 132 1.43 -3.34 4.70
C PHE A 132 2.58 -4.35 4.85
N ALA A 133 2.87 -5.11 3.81
CA ALA A 133 4.04 -6.00 3.77
C ALA A 133 4.78 -5.89 2.44
N ALA A 134 6.10 -5.99 2.46
CA ALA A 134 6.92 -5.92 1.25
C ALA A 134 8.11 -6.88 1.29
N ALA A 135 8.50 -7.38 0.12
CA ALA A 135 9.83 -7.88 -0.14
C ALA A 135 10.82 -6.70 -0.20
N PRO A 136 12.09 -6.90 0.19
CA PRO A 136 13.09 -5.86 0.04
C PRO A 136 13.24 -5.48 -1.44
N ASN A 137 13.46 -4.19 -1.70
CA ASN A 137 13.72 -3.58 -3.00
C ASN A 137 12.61 -3.76 -4.06
N HIS A 138 11.34 -3.90 -3.62
CA HIS A 138 10.23 -3.96 -4.57
C HIS A 138 10.13 -2.67 -5.43
N PRO A 139 9.99 -2.74 -6.77
CA PRO A 139 10.06 -1.58 -7.68
C PRO A 139 9.08 -0.44 -7.37
N ILE A 140 7.88 -0.78 -6.87
CA ILE A 140 6.88 0.22 -6.46
C ILE A 140 7.40 1.12 -5.34
N VAL A 141 8.22 0.58 -4.43
CA VAL A 141 8.77 1.37 -3.32
C VAL A 141 9.87 2.30 -3.82
N THR A 142 10.67 1.87 -4.80
CA THR A 142 11.59 2.77 -5.52
C THR A 142 10.83 3.88 -6.22
N ARG A 143 9.74 3.55 -6.91
CA ARG A 143 8.90 4.55 -7.57
C ARG A 143 8.28 5.56 -6.60
N TYR A 144 7.89 5.13 -5.40
CA TYR A 144 7.45 6.04 -4.34
C TYR A 144 8.53 7.09 -4.02
N MET A 145 9.79 6.66 -3.85
CA MET A 145 10.89 7.59 -3.60
C MET A 145 11.18 8.50 -4.79
N ASP A 146 11.11 7.98 -6.02
CA ASP A 146 11.31 8.78 -7.23
C ASP A 146 10.22 9.86 -7.37
N ASN A 147 8.96 9.50 -7.11
CA ASN A 147 7.86 10.45 -7.07
C ASN A 147 8.10 11.54 -6.02
N LEU A 148 8.55 11.16 -4.83
CA LEU A 148 8.84 12.09 -3.74
C LEU A 148 10.00 13.05 -4.08
N ARG A 149 11.08 12.53 -4.68
CA ARG A 149 12.21 13.34 -5.17
C ARG A 149 11.79 14.35 -6.24
N ASN A 150 10.99 13.90 -7.21
CA ASN A 150 10.53 14.78 -8.30
C ASN A 150 9.59 15.87 -7.76
N TYR A 151 8.74 15.51 -6.79
CA TYR A 151 7.85 16.46 -6.13
C TYR A 151 8.61 17.62 -5.47
N THR A 152 9.78 17.35 -4.89
CA THR A 152 10.58 18.37 -4.19
C THR A 152 11.50 19.16 -5.11
N LYS A 153 11.98 18.57 -6.22
CA LYS A 153 12.83 19.27 -7.20
C LYS A 153 12.10 20.33 -8.03
N ASP A 154 10.84 20.07 -8.40
CA ASP A 154 10.15 20.90 -9.40
C ASP A 154 9.44 22.12 -8.78
N ASN A 155 9.43 22.29 -7.45
CA ASN A 155 8.61 23.32 -6.81
C ASN A 155 8.91 23.57 -5.31
N GLU A 156 10.06 24.17 -4.94
CA GLU A 156 10.35 24.52 -3.52
C GLU A 156 9.20 25.30 -2.84
N THR A 157 8.52 26.20 -3.55
CA THR A 157 7.43 27.02 -2.99
C THR A 157 6.07 26.31 -2.94
N ALA A 158 5.83 25.31 -3.81
CA ALA A 158 4.58 24.51 -3.77
C ALA A 158 4.73 23.28 -2.87
N ALA A 159 5.94 22.74 -2.72
CA ALA A 159 6.28 21.69 -1.77
C ALA A 159 6.01 22.17 -0.33
N LEU A 160 6.39 23.40 0.04
CA LEU A 160 6.09 23.95 1.37
C LEU A 160 4.58 24.08 1.70
N ASN A 161 3.72 24.14 0.69
CA ASN A 161 2.27 24.34 0.85
C ASN A 161 1.44 23.07 0.58
N SER A 162 2.09 21.92 0.31
CA SER A 162 1.35 20.71 -0.05
C SER A 162 0.82 19.97 1.17
N ASP A 163 -0.34 19.35 0.99
CA ASP A 163 -0.96 18.44 1.96
C ASP A 163 -0.02 17.24 2.24
N PRO A 164 0.42 17.03 3.50
CA PRO A 164 1.26 15.90 3.89
C PRO A 164 0.71 14.54 3.45
N LEU A 165 -0.63 14.37 3.48
CA LEU A 165 -1.29 13.12 3.07
C LEU A 165 -1.05 12.78 1.61
N LYS A 166 -0.84 13.80 0.77
CA LYS A 166 -0.55 13.65 -0.66
C LYS A 166 0.92 13.47 -0.95
N ARG A 167 1.80 14.00 -0.10
CA ARG A 167 3.25 14.00 -0.33
C ARG A 167 3.89 12.69 0.07
N THR A 168 3.64 12.22 1.29
CA THR A 168 4.28 11.01 1.82
C THR A 168 3.28 9.95 2.26
N GLY A 169 2.02 10.36 2.42
CA GLY A 169 0.98 9.54 3.03
C GLY A 169 0.30 8.51 2.11
N PRO A 170 -0.93 8.08 2.44
CA PRO A 170 -1.63 7.02 1.70
C PRO A 170 -1.84 7.31 0.21
N ALA A 171 -2.03 8.59 -0.15
CA ALA A 171 -2.17 8.98 -1.54
C ALA A 171 -0.85 8.84 -2.31
N ALA A 172 0.30 9.04 -1.67
CA ALA A 172 1.60 8.88 -2.31
C ALA A 172 1.92 7.41 -2.64
N VAL A 173 1.66 6.48 -1.69
CA VAL A 173 1.82 5.03 -1.96
C VAL A 173 0.79 4.52 -2.98
N THR A 174 -0.41 5.10 -2.97
CA THR A 174 -1.43 4.83 -4.00
C THR A 174 -0.94 5.27 -5.37
N LEU A 175 -0.44 6.49 -5.51
CA LEU A 175 0.10 7.01 -6.77
C LEU A 175 1.27 6.17 -7.29
N ALA A 176 2.20 5.80 -6.41
CA ALA A 176 3.36 4.98 -6.78
C ALA A 176 2.92 3.60 -7.31
N THR A 177 2.02 2.92 -6.58
CA THR A 177 1.51 1.59 -6.98
C THR A 177 0.69 1.69 -8.26
N LYS A 178 -0.25 2.63 -8.30
CA LYS A 178 -1.15 2.88 -9.43
C LYS A 178 -0.37 3.15 -10.72
N SER A 179 0.49 4.16 -10.70
CA SER A 179 1.27 4.53 -11.89
C SER A 179 2.22 3.42 -12.32
N TRP A 180 2.80 2.66 -11.38
CA TRP A 180 3.64 1.52 -11.74
C TRP A 180 2.84 0.46 -12.51
N LEU A 181 1.68 0.05 -11.99
CA LEU A 181 0.83 -0.96 -12.62
C LEU A 181 0.26 -0.47 -13.96
N GLU A 182 -0.15 0.79 -14.04
CA GLU A 182 -0.64 1.41 -15.29
C GLU A 182 0.47 1.42 -16.35
N ASP A 183 1.68 1.88 -16.00
CA ASP A 183 2.79 2.01 -16.95
C ASP A 183 3.35 0.65 -17.41
N HIS A 184 3.45 -0.34 -16.51
CA HIS A 184 4.12 -1.61 -16.80
C HIS A 184 3.17 -2.67 -17.36
N LEU A 185 1.90 -2.64 -16.97
CA LEU A 185 0.94 -3.69 -17.31
C LEU A 185 -0.27 -3.17 -18.09
N GLY A 186 -0.41 -1.86 -18.28
CA GLY A 186 -1.65 -1.28 -18.79
C GLY A 186 -2.85 -1.50 -17.85
N PHE A 187 -2.57 -1.69 -16.55
CA PHE A 187 -3.58 -2.09 -15.57
C PHE A 187 -4.61 -0.98 -15.35
N ARG A 188 -5.90 -1.32 -15.36
CA ARG A 188 -6.96 -0.37 -15.02
C ARG A 188 -7.14 -0.30 -13.50
N TRP A 189 -6.58 0.72 -12.84
CA TRP A 189 -6.61 0.85 -11.37
C TRP A 189 -8.01 0.68 -10.74
N THR A 190 -9.04 1.24 -11.38
CA THR A 190 -10.42 1.21 -10.89
C THR A 190 -11.05 -0.19 -10.89
N SER A 191 -10.42 -1.17 -11.56
CA SER A 191 -10.81 -2.59 -11.47
C SER A 191 -10.59 -3.18 -10.08
N LEU A 192 -9.76 -2.54 -9.24
CA LEU A 192 -9.55 -2.94 -7.85
C LEU A 192 -10.80 -2.78 -6.98
N THR A 193 -11.81 -2.01 -7.41
CA THR A 193 -13.00 -1.76 -6.59
C THR A 193 -13.71 -3.05 -6.17
N GLY A 194 -13.95 -3.19 -4.87
CA GLY A 194 -14.67 -4.30 -4.26
C GLY A 194 -16.18 -4.11 -4.22
N VAL A 195 -16.67 -2.92 -4.59
CA VAL A 195 -18.08 -2.50 -4.48
C VAL A 195 -19.05 -3.47 -5.17
N LYS A 196 -18.62 -4.13 -6.26
CA LYS A 196 -19.46 -5.04 -7.06
C LYS A 196 -19.11 -6.52 -6.95
N ASP A 197 -18.02 -6.86 -6.25
CA ASP A 197 -17.52 -8.25 -6.16
C ASP A 197 -17.42 -8.79 -4.73
N GLY A 198 -17.94 -8.05 -3.75
CA GLY A 198 -17.96 -8.44 -2.34
C GLY A 198 -16.65 -8.15 -1.61
N GLY A 199 -15.76 -7.33 -2.18
CA GLY A 199 -14.47 -7.04 -1.58
C GLY A 199 -13.52 -8.22 -1.69
N ARG A 200 -13.43 -8.84 -2.88
CA ARG A 200 -12.46 -9.92 -3.08
C ARG A 200 -11.02 -9.38 -3.05
N PRO A 201 -10.05 -10.13 -2.50
CA PRO A 201 -8.63 -9.87 -2.74
C PRO A 201 -8.28 -9.95 -4.24
N LYS A 202 -7.32 -9.13 -4.66
CA LYS A 202 -6.89 -9.01 -6.06
C LYS A 202 -5.37 -9.03 -6.15
N LEU A 203 -4.86 -10.15 -6.65
CA LEU A 203 -3.45 -10.27 -7.03
C LEU A 203 -3.25 -9.72 -8.45
N VAL A 204 -2.29 -8.82 -8.62
CA VAL A 204 -1.87 -8.27 -9.90
C VAL A 204 -0.35 -8.37 -9.96
N ASN A 205 0.18 -9.13 -10.92
CA ASN A 205 1.59 -9.53 -10.91
C ASN A 205 1.95 -10.21 -9.57
N ASP A 206 2.86 -9.63 -8.79
CA ASP A 206 3.28 -10.08 -7.44
C ASP A 206 2.74 -9.18 -6.31
N ILE A 207 1.73 -8.35 -6.62
CA ILE A 207 1.16 -7.36 -5.70
C ILE A 207 -0.26 -7.80 -5.32
N LEU A 208 -0.45 -8.17 -4.06
CA LEU A 208 -1.76 -8.51 -3.51
C LEU A 208 -2.41 -7.28 -2.89
N ILE A 209 -3.58 -6.91 -3.41
CA ILE A 209 -4.42 -5.86 -2.83
C ILE A 209 -5.57 -6.52 -2.07
N LEU A 210 -5.59 -6.31 -0.76
CA LEU A 210 -6.65 -6.76 0.13
C LEU A 210 -7.80 -5.74 0.20
N PRO A 211 -9.04 -6.19 0.44
CA PRO A 211 -10.20 -5.31 0.56
C PRO A 211 -10.13 -4.39 1.78
N ILE A 212 -11.04 -3.42 1.84
CA ILE A 212 -11.10 -2.40 2.90
C ILE A 212 -11.23 -2.96 4.33
N THR A 213 -11.68 -4.20 4.46
CA THR A 213 -11.85 -4.90 5.74
C THR A 213 -10.54 -5.44 6.31
N ALA A 214 -9.47 -5.54 5.52
CA ALA A 214 -8.22 -6.18 5.95
C ALA A 214 -7.41 -5.33 6.95
N PHE A 215 -7.34 -4.02 6.73
CA PHE A 215 -6.62 -3.08 7.60
C PHE A 215 -7.53 -1.94 8.07
N GLN A 216 -8.79 -2.24 8.39
CA GLN A 216 -9.77 -1.20 8.68
C GLN A 216 -9.58 -0.53 10.05
N SER A 217 -9.77 0.80 10.12
CA SER A 217 -9.88 1.50 11.41
C SER A 217 -11.15 1.06 12.16
N ARG A 218 -11.06 0.78 13.47
CA ARG A 218 -12.18 0.30 14.34
C ARG A 218 -13.47 1.14 14.27
N GLY A 219 -13.42 2.40 13.81
CA GLY A 219 -14.57 3.32 13.73
C GLY A 219 -15.47 3.19 12.49
N LYS A 220 -15.07 2.44 11.45
CA LYS A 220 -15.81 2.36 10.17
C LYS A 220 -16.48 1.00 9.91
N ILE A 221 -16.99 0.34 10.95
CA ILE A 221 -17.82 -0.86 10.77
C ILE A 221 -19.14 -0.42 10.10
N VAL A 222 -19.18 -0.45 8.78
CA VAL A 222 -20.43 -0.25 8.04
C VAL A 222 -21.35 -1.41 8.41
N PRO A 223 -22.60 -1.16 8.85
CA PRO A 223 -23.49 -2.21 9.34
C PRO A 223 -23.70 -3.39 8.37
N SER A 224 -23.57 -3.16 7.06
CA SER A 224 -23.67 -4.19 6.02
C SER A 224 -22.56 -5.25 6.07
N TRP A 225 -21.41 -4.94 6.67
CA TRP A 225 -20.22 -5.82 6.67
C TRP A 225 -19.96 -6.52 8.00
N ARG A 226 -20.77 -6.27 9.05
CA ARG A 226 -20.69 -7.01 10.33
C ARG A 226 -20.77 -8.53 10.15
N ARG A 227 -21.53 -9.00 9.15
CA ARG A 227 -21.66 -10.43 8.87
C ARG A 227 -20.36 -11.11 8.45
N ILE A 228 -19.42 -10.41 7.83
CA ILE A 228 -18.15 -11.01 7.37
C ILE A 228 -17.17 -11.16 8.55
N VAL A 229 -17.21 -10.25 9.52
CA VAL A 229 -16.32 -10.30 10.68
C VAL A 229 -16.79 -11.32 11.72
N GLU A 230 -18.09 -11.58 11.81
CA GLU A 230 -18.69 -12.56 12.75
C GLU A 230 -18.67 -14.01 12.24
N THR A 231 -18.18 -14.28 11.03
CA THR A 231 -18.05 -15.65 10.46
C THR A 231 -16.61 -16.17 10.43
N PHE A 232 -15.67 -15.52 11.13
CA PHE A 232 -14.32 -16.02 11.38
C PHE A 232 -14.06 -16.18 12.88
#